data_AF-A0A942KIL5-F1
#
_entry.id   AF-A0A942KIL5-F1
#
_cell.length_a   1.000
_cell.length_b   1.000
_cell.length_c   1.000
_cell.angle_alpha   90.00
_cell.angle_beta   90.00
_cell.angle_gamma   90.00
#
_symmetry.space_group_name_H-M   'P 1'
#
loop_
_entity.id
_entity.type
_entity.pdbx_description
1 polymer ?
#
loop_
_entity_poly.entity_id
_entity_poly.type
_entity_poly.pdbx_seq_one_letter_code
_entity_poly.pdbx_strand_id
1 'polypeptide(L)'
;MMLNNMQRIDEYLKSDENSKRCEPFDQLKIKYVALHKLYANSFHELNKDLESKVIKREYAKGGEVLHRGFYSPSTLDLIVGNYNRGKLLKRISNNTKYNYEYLFDAQNSLICVYSYYIVEDVFKLISTELFVRNQNKVLSLVFSTDDYSLSFISECQFENGKLISYETALCELLDSEVYCSEINVETYEYVDDLMKSMCWTRYSPSIKLLTQERYIFSRDTDGFLSTYKVEHIEGFMPKMKELQSRQIYNVRVKRR
;
A
#
# COMPACT_ATOMS: atom_id res chain seq x y z
N MET A 1 20.85 -13.56 -21.55
CA MET A 1 20.32 -13.67 -20.18
C MET A 1 18.83 -13.30 -20.10
N MET A 2 18.35 -12.22 -20.75
CA MET A 2 16.92 -11.85 -20.79
C MET A 2 16.00 -12.90 -21.44
N LEU A 3 16.36 -13.51 -22.57
CA LEU A 3 15.55 -14.54 -23.24
C LEU A 3 15.19 -15.73 -22.34
N ASN A 4 16.12 -16.13 -21.46
CA ASN A 4 15.94 -17.26 -20.53
C ASN A 4 14.93 -16.92 -19.42
N ASN A 5 14.86 -15.67 -18.95
CA ASN A 5 13.85 -15.26 -17.97
C ASN A 5 12.44 -15.17 -18.56
N MET A 6 12.30 -14.79 -19.84
CA MET A 6 10.99 -14.74 -20.50
C MET A 6 10.37 -16.13 -20.73
N GLN A 7 11.19 -17.14 -21.03
CA GLN A 7 10.70 -18.52 -21.13
C GLN A 7 10.28 -19.05 -19.76
N ARG A 8 11.09 -18.81 -18.72
CA ARG A 8 10.79 -19.24 -17.35
C ARG A 8 9.51 -18.61 -16.80
N ILE A 9 9.25 -17.33 -17.09
CA ILE A 9 8.02 -16.69 -16.62
C ILE A 9 6.81 -17.29 -17.34
N ASP A 10 6.88 -17.53 -18.65
CA ASP A 10 5.78 -18.16 -19.40
C ASP A 10 5.46 -19.57 -18.88
N GLU A 11 6.49 -20.38 -18.63
CA GLU A 11 6.36 -21.71 -18.00
C GLU A 11 5.74 -21.61 -16.60
N TYR A 12 6.21 -20.68 -15.78
CA TYR A 12 5.70 -20.45 -14.43
C TYR A 12 4.21 -20.07 -14.46
N LEU A 13 3.83 -19.10 -15.31
CA LEU A 13 2.47 -18.59 -15.39
C LEU A 13 1.46 -19.69 -15.80
N LYS A 14 1.89 -20.63 -16.64
CA LYS A 14 1.07 -21.76 -17.13
C LYS A 14 1.08 -22.97 -16.20
N SER A 15 1.88 -22.98 -15.13
CA SER A 15 2.01 -24.14 -14.26
C SER A 15 0.78 -24.34 -13.35
N ASP A 16 0.42 -25.60 -13.10
CA ASP A 16 -0.62 -25.97 -12.14
C ASP A 16 -0.25 -25.55 -10.71
N GLU A 17 1.04 -25.59 -10.38
CA GLU A 17 1.57 -25.15 -9.09
C GLU A 17 1.31 -23.65 -8.88
N ASN A 18 1.59 -22.80 -9.87
CA ASN A 18 1.26 -21.38 -9.79
C ASN A 18 -0.25 -21.16 -9.66
N SER A 19 -1.06 -21.90 -10.42
CA SER A 19 -2.52 -21.77 -10.34
C SER A 19 -3.02 -22.05 -8.93
N LYS A 20 -2.55 -23.12 -8.26
CA LYS A 20 -2.90 -23.44 -6.87
C LYS A 20 -2.44 -22.37 -5.89
N ARG A 21 -1.22 -21.85 -6.06
CA ARG A 21 -0.67 -20.76 -5.21
C ARG A 21 -1.47 -19.46 -5.34
N CYS A 22 -2.08 -19.21 -6.49
CA CYS A 22 -2.88 -18.01 -6.72
C CYS A 22 -4.27 -18.08 -6.09
N GLU A 23 -4.80 -19.27 -5.76
CA GLU A 23 -6.20 -19.44 -5.28
C GLU A 23 -6.57 -18.54 -4.09
N PRO A 24 -5.74 -18.38 -3.03
CA PRO A 24 -6.06 -17.47 -1.93
C PRO A 24 -6.15 -16.01 -2.38
N PHE A 25 -5.34 -15.61 -3.37
CA PHE A 25 -5.31 -14.25 -3.90
C PHE A 25 -6.42 -13.99 -4.93
N ASP A 26 -6.89 -15.03 -5.62
CA ASP A 26 -8.13 -14.99 -6.40
C ASP A 26 -9.34 -14.70 -5.50
N GLN A 27 -9.37 -15.22 -4.27
CA GLN A 27 -10.41 -14.86 -3.30
C GLN A 27 -10.30 -13.39 -2.86
N LEU A 28 -9.09 -12.85 -2.69
CA LEU A 28 -8.89 -11.42 -2.43
C LEU A 28 -9.38 -10.57 -3.60
N LYS A 29 -9.14 -11.00 -4.84
CA LYS A 29 -9.70 -10.33 -6.03
C LYS A 29 -11.23 -10.28 -5.97
N ILE A 30 -11.89 -11.40 -5.65
CA ILE A 30 -13.36 -11.45 -5.50
C ILE A 30 -13.82 -10.46 -4.41
N LYS A 31 -13.16 -10.45 -3.25
CA LYS A 31 -13.41 -9.50 -2.16
C LYS A 31 -13.31 -8.04 -2.65
N TYR A 32 -12.22 -7.67 -3.31
CA TYR A 32 -11.99 -6.28 -3.73
C TYR A 32 -12.89 -5.84 -4.89
N VAL A 33 -13.26 -6.74 -5.79
CA VAL A 33 -14.31 -6.50 -6.79
C VAL A 33 -15.65 -6.24 -6.11
N ALA A 34 -16.02 -7.02 -5.09
CA ALA A 34 -17.25 -6.81 -4.35
C ALA A 34 -17.25 -5.48 -3.56
N LEU A 35 -16.13 -5.14 -2.90
CA LEU A 35 -15.97 -3.86 -2.20
C LEU A 35 -16.05 -2.68 -3.17
N HIS A 36 -15.42 -2.78 -4.33
CA HIS A 36 -15.51 -1.75 -5.35
C HIS A 36 -16.96 -1.52 -5.78
N LYS A 37 -17.69 -2.58 -6.13
CA LYS A 37 -19.11 -2.49 -6.50
C LYS A 37 -19.97 -1.89 -5.37
N LEU A 38 -19.68 -2.24 -4.12
CA LEU A 38 -20.39 -1.71 -2.95
C LEU A 38 -20.18 -0.19 -2.77
N TYR A 39 -18.96 0.29 -2.97
CA TYR A 39 -18.56 1.67 -2.67
C TYR A 39 -18.43 2.59 -3.89
N ALA A 40 -18.63 2.08 -5.11
CA ALA A 40 -18.42 2.83 -6.36
C ALA A 40 -19.12 4.20 -6.39
N ASN A 41 -20.33 4.30 -5.82
CA ASN A 41 -21.14 5.52 -5.82
C ASN A 41 -21.23 6.19 -4.42
N SER A 42 -20.33 5.84 -3.50
CA SER A 42 -20.40 6.28 -2.10
C SER A 42 -19.70 7.60 -1.82
N PHE A 43 -19.03 8.21 -2.81
CA PHE A 43 -18.22 9.43 -2.62
C PHE A 43 -18.99 10.54 -1.89
N HIS A 44 -20.17 10.92 -2.41
CA HIS A 44 -20.94 12.03 -1.83
C HIS A 44 -21.45 11.74 -0.42
N GLU A 45 -21.81 10.47 -0.14
CA GLU A 45 -22.24 10.06 1.20
C GLU A 45 -21.08 10.11 2.20
N LEU A 46 -19.93 9.55 1.83
CA LEU A 46 -18.74 9.51 2.68
C LEU A 46 -18.12 10.88 2.88
N ASN A 47 -18.19 11.75 1.87
CA ASN A 47 -17.69 13.12 1.95
C ASN A 47 -18.66 14.08 2.66
N LYS A 48 -19.89 13.62 2.96
CA LYS A 48 -20.90 14.44 3.61
C LYS A 48 -20.43 14.87 5.01
N ASP A 49 -20.52 16.17 5.25
CA ASP A 49 -20.11 16.79 6.51
C ASP A 49 -18.65 16.52 6.88
N LEU A 50 -17.78 16.18 5.90
CA LEU A 50 -16.37 15.91 6.17
C LEU A 50 -15.70 17.12 6.82
N GLU A 51 -15.85 18.30 6.22
CA GLU A 51 -15.20 19.54 6.67
C GLU A 51 -15.62 19.96 8.09
N SER A 52 -16.85 19.70 8.50
CA SER A 52 -17.30 20.02 9.86
C SER A 52 -16.68 19.12 10.94
N LYS A 53 -16.16 17.95 10.54
CA LYS A 53 -15.45 17.00 11.41
C LYS A 53 -13.94 17.27 11.46
N VAL A 54 -13.41 18.20 10.66
CA VAL A 54 -11.96 18.47 10.60
C VAL A 54 -11.53 19.41 11.72
N ILE A 55 -10.54 18.99 12.49
CA ILE A 55 -9.93 19.80 13.56
C ILE A 55 -8.45 20.06 13.32
N LYS A 56 -7.79 19.22 12.51
CA LYS A 56 -6.37 19.38 12.18
C LYS A 56 -6.13 19.02 10.72
N ARG A 57 -5.31 19.84 10.06
CA ARG A 57 -4.79 19.60 8.72
C ARG A 57 -3.27 19.52 8.77
N GLU A 58 -2.71 18.53 8.10
CA GLU A 58 -1.27 18.38 7.92
C GLU A 58 -0.95 18.20 6.44
N TYR A 59 0.24 18.62 6.02
CA TYR A 59 0.63 18.64 4.62
C TYR A 59 1.97 17.93 4.44
N ALA A 60 2.13 17.16 3.36
CA ALA A 60 3.39 16.52 3.04
C ALA A 60 3.87 16.81 1.62
N LYS A 61 5.20 16.79 1.46
CA LYS A 61 5.87 16.83 0.17
C LYS A 61 6.69 15.56 -0.06
N GLY A 62 6.64 15.04 -1.29
CA GLY A 62 7.12 13.71 -1.63
C GLY A 62 6.20 12.61 -1.13
N GLY A 63 6.61 11.35 -1.30
CA GLY A 63 5.88 10.18 -0.80
C GLY A 63 5.08 9.42 -1.84
N GLU A 64 5.09 9.86 -3.10
CA GLU A 64 4.22 9.37 -4.17
C GLU A 64 4.43 7.90 -4.54
N VAL A 65 5.59 7.33 -4.16
CA VAL A 65 5.92 5.91 -4.34
C VAL A 65 5.24 4.98 -3.33
N LEU A 66 4.65 5.54 -2.27
CA LEU A 66 3.90 4.81 -1.25
C LEU A 66 2.47 5.31 -1.25
N HIS A 67 1.52 4.39 -1.07
CA HIS A 67 0.12 4.75 -0.91
C HIS A 67 -0.02 5.82 0.19
N ARG A 68 -0.64 6.96 -0.15
CA ARG A 68 -0.86 8.16 0.68
C ARG A 68 0.38 8.80 1.34
N GLY A 69 1.59 8.50 0.86
CA GLY A 69 2.83 9.17 1.29
C GLY A 69 3.18 8.98 2.76
N PHE A 70 3.27 10.09 3.50
CA PHE A 70 3.87 10.11 4.85
C PHE A 70 3.19 9.14 5.81
N TYR A 71 1.86 9.11 5.75
CA TYR A 71 1.00 8.26 6.56
C TYR A 71 0.69 6.88 5.95
N SER A 72 1.50 6.42 4.99
CA SER A 72 1.33 5.06 4.44
C SER A 72 1.44 3.99 5.54
N PRO A 73 0.55 2.99 5.59
CA PRO A 73 0.73 1.87 6.51
C PRO A 73 1.92 0.97 6.15
N SER A 74 2.30 0.92 4.86
CA SER A 74 3.35 0.06 4.30
C SER A 74 4.72 0.24 4.95
N THR A 75 5.44 -0.84 5.26
CA THR A 75 6.82 -0.74 5.80
C THR A 75 7.90 -0.90 4.74
N LEU A 76 7.54 -0.91 3.46
CA LEU A 76 8.48 -1.01 2.34
C LEU A 76 9.53 0.11 2.34
N ASP A 77 9.26 1.25 2.95
CA ASP A 77 10.24 2.33 3.14
C ASP A 77 11.46 1.94 3.99
N LEU A 78 11.33 0.91 4.81
CA LEU A 78 12.44 0.38 5.64
C LEU A 78 13.35 -0.56 4.86
N ILE A 79 12.84 -1.10 3.74
CA ILE A 79 13.43 -2.23 3.03
C ILE A 79 13.95 -1.78 1.68
N VAL A 80 13.15 -1.01 0.93
CA VAL A 80 13.47 -0.60 -0.42
C VAL A 80 14.00 0.82 -0.36
N GLY A 81 15.32 0.99 -0.53
CA GLY A 81 16.00 2.27 -0.29
C GLY A 81 15.47 3.48 -1.08
N ASN A 82 14.71 3.26 -2.16
CA ASN A 82 14.09 4.32 -2.96
C ASN A 82 12.63 4.63 -2.56
N TYR A 83 12.03 3.87 -1.62
CA TYR A 83 10.67 4.09 -1.16
C TYR A 83 10.70 5.12 -0.03
N ASN A 84 10.60 6.40 -0.38
CA ASN A 84 10.56 7.49 0.58
C ASN A 84 9.12 7.86 0.92
N ARG A 85 8.80 8.04 2.20
CA ARG A 85 7.48 8.47 2.69
C ARG A 85 7.16 9.96 2.46
N GLY A 86 8.12 10.73 1.99
CA GLY A 86 8.04 12.19 1.98
C GLY A 86 8.28 12.77 3.38
N LYS A 87 7.94 14.05 3.52
CA LYS A 87 8.10 14.79 4.77
C LYS A 87 6.90 15.68 5.06
N LEU A 88 6.50 15.75 6.33
CA LEU A 88 5.53 16.73 6.79
C LEU A 88 6.10 18.14 6.71
N LEU A 89 5.27 19.08 6.27
CA LEU A 89 5.58 20.48 6.16
C LEU A 89 5.19 21.20 7.45
N LYS A 90 6.16 21.87 8.08
CA LYS A 90 5.94 22.61 9.34
C LYS A 90 5.21 23.94 9.14
N ARG A 91 5.29 24.51 7.93
CA ARG A 91 4.69 25.80 7.57
C ARG A 91 4.24 25.74 6.12
N ILE A 92 3.05 26.25 5.85
CA ILE A 92 2.47 26.40 4.52
C ILE A 92 2.36 27.90 4.23
N SER A 93 2.87 28.30 3.07
CA SER A 93 2.58 29.62 2.48
C SER A 93 1.77 29.43 1.20
N ASN A 94 1.19 30.50 0.67
CA ASN A 94 0.36 30.46 -0.54
C ASN A 94 1.04 29.84 -1.78
N ASN A 95 2.38 29.83 -1.82
CA ASN A 95 3.15 29.26 -2.93
C ASN A 95 3.72 27.87 -2.63
N THR A 96 3.40 27.29 -1.47
CA THR A 96 3.92 25.99 -1.07
C THR A 96 3.20 24.89 -1.82
N LYS A 97 3.91 24.24 -2.75
CA LYS A 97 3.43 23.02 -3.41
C LYS A 97 3.66 21.81 -2.50
N TYR A 98 2.63 21.00 -2.30
CA TYR A 98 2.63 19.77 -1.49
C TYR A 98 1.96 18.64 -2.28
N ASN A 99 2.24 17.39 -1.95
CA ASN A 99 1.66 16.24 -2.64
C ASN A 99 0.45 15.67 -1.89
N TYR A 100 0.39 15.88 -0.58
CA TYR A 100 -0.69 15.37 0.25
C TYR A 100 -1.15 16.42 1.26
N GLU A 101 -2.46 16.42 1.52
CA GLU A 101 -3.10 17.07 2.65
C GLU A 101 -3.91 16.03 3.42
N TYR A 102 -3.71 15.98 4.72
CA TYR A 102 -4.25 14.99 5.63
C TYR A 102 -5.20 15.66 6.62
N LEU A 103 -6.44 15.20 6.64
CA LEU A 103 -7.50 15.74 7.50
C LEU A 103 -7.74 14.80 8.67
N PHE A 104 -7.72 15.36 9.89
CA PHE A 104 -7.92 14.62 11.12
C PHE A 104 -9.13 15.12 11.91
N ASP A 105 -9.81 14.18 12.56
CA ASP A 105 -10.93 14.43 13.47
C ASP A 105 -10.50 14.67 14.93
N ALA A 106 -11.49 14.81 15.82
CA ALA A 106 -11.30 15.14 17.24
C ALA A 106 -10.66 13.99 18.03
N GLN A 107 -10.74 12.79 17.49
CA GLN A 107 -10.08 11.60 18.00
C GLN A 107 -8.67 11.44 17.39
N ASN A 108 -8.19 12.44 16.65
CA ASN A 108 -6.93 12.42 15.93
C ASN A 108 -6.83 11.25 14.92
N SER A 109 -7.97 10.81 14.39
CA SER A 109 -8.05 9.82 13.33
C SER A 109 -7.95 10.50 11.97
N LEU A 110 -7.16 9.93 11.06
CA LEU A 110 -7.14 10.34 9.66
C LEU A 110 -8.49 10.00 9.02
N ILE A 111 -9.20 11.00 8.51
CA ILE A 111 -10.55 10.86 7.94
C ILE A 111 -10.62 11.17 6.45
N CYS A 112 -9.64 11.91 5.92
CA CYS A 112 -9.50 12.16 4.50
C CYS A 112 -8.03 12.42 4.12
N VAL A 113 -7.64 12.00 2.92
CA VAL A 113 -6.40 12.44 2.26
C VAL A 113 -6.73 13.04 0.92
N TYR A 114 -6.30 14.28 0.69
CA TYR A 114 -6.27 14.89 -0.63
C TYR A 114 -4.89 14.69 -1.24
N SER A 115 -4.82 14.18 -2.47
CA SER A 115 -3.56 14.02 -3.21
C SER A 115 -3.48 15.04 -4.33
N TYR A 116 -2.33 15.69 -4.47
CA TYR A 116 -2.11 16.76 -5.43
C TYR A 116 -0.94 16.45 -6.35
N TYR A 117 -1.03 16.96 -7.58
CA TYR A 117 0.03 16.84 -8.58
C TYR A 117 0.14 18.11 -9.42
N ILE A 118 1.29 18.29 -10.07
CA ILE A 118 1.49 19.36 -11.06
C ILE A 118 1.20 18.77 -12.43
N VAL A 119 0.12 19.21 -13.05
CA VAL A 119 -0.27 18.83 -14.42
C VAL A 119 -0.21 20.10 -15.26
N GLU A 120 0.63 20.10 -16.30
CA GLU A 120 0.80 21.27 -17.20
C GLU A 120 1.07 22.58 -16.43
N ASP A 121 2.02 22.52 -15.48
CA ASP A 121 2.38 23.62 -14.56
C ASP A 121 1.29 24.08 -13.57
N VAL A 122 0.10 23.46 -13.61
CA VAL A 122 -1.02 23.75 -12.70
C VAL A 122 -0.99 22.78 -11.52
N PHE A 123 -1.05 23.34 -10.31
CA PHE A 123 -1.21 22.56 -9.08
C PHE A 123 -2.67 22.12 -8.93
N LYS A 124 -2.94 20.82 -9.11
CA LYS A 124 -4.29 20.25 -9.16
C LYS A 124 -4.47 19.17 -8.10
N LEU A 125 -5.63 19.16 -7.45
CA LEU A 125 -6.14 18.02 -6.68
C LEU A 125 -6.49 16.90 -7.65
N ILE A 126 -5.90 15.71 -7.47
CA ILE A 126 -6.06 14.57 -8.40
C ILE A 126 -6.88 13.44 -7.81
N SER A 127 -6.90 13.29 -6.50
CA SER A 127 -7.72 12.28 -5.83
C SER A 127 -8.07 12.66 -4.40
N THR A 128 -9.19 12.10 -3.96
CA THR A 128 -9.68 12.19 -2.59
C THR A 128 -9.81 10.79 -2.03
N GLU A 129 -9.12 10.53 -0.93
CA GLU A 129 -9.20 9.28 -0.21
C GLU A 129 -10.07 9.42 1.04
N LEU A 130 -11.09 8.58 1.17
CA LEU A 130 -12.04 8.58 2.28
C LEU A 130 -11.96 7.27 3.05
N PHE A 131 -12.29 7.32 4.35
CA PHE A 131 -12.07 6.21 5.27
C PHE A 131 -13.38 5.66 5.84
N VAL A 132 -13.48 4.32 5.88
CA VAL A 132 -14.56 3.59 6.57
C VAL A 132 -13.93 2.75 7.67
N ARG A 133 -14.35 2.99 8.91
CA ARG A 133 -13.77 2.34 10.10
C ARG A 133 -14.77 1.35 10.69
N ASN A 134 -14.30 0.16 11.02
CA ASN A 134 -15.08 -0.83 11.73
C ASN A 134 -14.19 -1.59 12.71
N GLN A 135 -14.42 -1.41 14.02
CA GLN A 135 -13.70 -2.09 15.10
C GLN A 135 -12.17 -2.11 14.90
N ASN A 136 -11.64 -3.23 14.40
CA ASN A 136 -10.23 -3.50 14.19
C ASN A 136 -9.78 -3.36 12.72
N LYS A 137 -10.63 -2.84 11.84
CA LYS A 137 -10.37 -2.63 10.42
C LYS A 137 -10.56 -1.17 10.02
N VAL A 138 -9.69 -0.73 9.12
CA VAL A 138 -9.80 0.57 8.46
C VAL A 138 -9.71 0.36 6.96
N LEU A 139 -10.83 0.54 6.29
CA LEU A 139 -10.91 0.59 4.84
C LEU A 139 -10.67 2.04 4.38
N SER A 140 -9.98 2.20 3.26
CA SER A 140 -9.92 3.47 2.55
C SER A 140 -10.26 3.29 1.08
N LEU A 141 -10.80 4.36 0.49
CA LEU A 141 -11.38 4.39 -0.84
C LEU A 141 -10.85 5.64 -1.54
N VAL A 142 -10.11 5.48 -2.63
CA VAL A 142 -9.52 6.58 -3.40
C VAL A 142 -10.40 6.86 -4.61
N PHE A 143 -10.94 8.07 -4.64
CA PHE A 143 -11.80 8.56 -5.71
C PHE A 143 -11.04 9.57 -6.57
N SER A 144 -11.20 9.46 -7.89
CA SER A 144 -10.83 10.50 -8.85
C SER A 144 -11.60 11.78 -8.57
N THR A 145 -10.99 12.94 -8.81
CA THR A 145 -11.67 14.22 -8.62
C THR A 145 -12.50 14.66 -9.80
N ASP A 146 -12.26 14.08 -10.98
CA ASP A 146 -12.92 14.51 -12.21
C ASP A 146 -14.32 13.89 -12.36
N ASP A 147 -14.49 12.64 -11.95
CA ASP A 147 -15.72 11.86 -12.11
C ASP A 147 -16.14 11.08 -10.86
N TYR A 148 -15.39 11.19 -9.75
CA TYR A 148 -15.59 10.42 -8.52
C TYR A 148 -15.56 8.90 -8.73
N SER A 149 -14.87 8.43 -9.76
CA SER A 149 -14.63 6.99 -9.94
C SER A 149 -13.71 6.46 -8.85
N LEU A 150 -14.09 5.33 -8.26
CA LEU A 150 -13.26 4.57 -7.31
C LEU A 150 -12.19 3.80 -8.08
N SER A 151 -10.92 4.04 -7.78
CA SER A 151 -9.79 3.38 -8.47
C SER A 151 -8.91 2.55 -7.54
N PHE A 152 -8.84 2.89 -6.25
CA PHE A 152 -7.95 2.21 -5.32
C PHE A 152 -8.63 1.99 -3.97
N ILE A 153 -8.41 0.80 -3.40
CA ILE A 153 -8.94 0.41 -2.11
C ILE A 153 -7.78 -0.07 -1.24
N SER A 154 -7.75 0.32 0.03
CA SER A 154 -6.83 -0.29 1.00
C SER A 154 -7.55 -0.74 2.26
N GLU A 155 -7.08 -1.81 2.88
CA GLU A 155 -7.60 -2.31 4.15
C GLU A 155 -6.44 -2.51 5.13
N CYS A 156 -6.51 -1.86 6.29
CA CYS A 156 -5.65 -2.15 7.43
C CYS A 156 -6.43 -3.02 8.41
N GLN A 157 -5.79 -4.06 8.93
CA GLN A 157 -6.31 -4.87 10.04
C GLN A 157 -5.38 -4.73 11.23
N PHE A 158 -5.98 -4.59 12.41
CA PHE A 158 -5.28 -4.38 13.66
C PHE A 158 -5.59 -5.47 14.67
N GLU A 159 -4.62 -5.78 15.50
CA GLU A 159 -4.79 -6.63 16.68
C GLU A 159 -4.05 -5.97 17.85
N ASN A 160 -4.73 -5.77 18.98
CA ASN A 160 -4.18 -5.10 20.16
C ASN A 160 -3.51 -3.75 19.84
N GLY A 161 -4.08 -3.00 18.90
CA GLY A 161 -3.57 -1.69 18.45
C GLY A 161 -2.39 -1.74 17.46
N LYS A 162 -1.89 -2.94 17.10
CA LYS A 162 -0.81 -3.11 16.12
C LYS A 162 -1.36 -3.48 14.76
N LEU A 163 -0.73 -2.96 13.70
CA LEU A 163 -1.04 -3.32 12.32
C LEU A 163 -0.55 -4.76 12.06
N ILE A 164 -1.47 -5.68 11.79
CA ILE A 164 -1.16 -7.10 11.49
C ILE A 164 -1.24 -7.41 10.00
N SER A 165 -2.06 -6.65 9.26
CA SER A 165 -2.18 -6.77 7.81
C SER A 165 -2.47 -5.40 7.20
N TYR A 166 -1.86 -5.15 6.05
CA TYR A 166 -2.14 -4.02 5.19
C TYR A 166 -2.28 -4.52 3.74
N GLU A 167 -3.47 -4.38 3.20
CA GLU A 167 -3.82 -4.81 1.85
C GLU A 167 -4.11 -3.59 0.99
N THR A 168 -3.71 -3.63 -0.28
CA THR A 168 -4.11 -2.66 -1.29
C THR A 168 -4.57 -3.35 -2.56
N ALA A 169 -5.53 -2.74 -3.25
CA ALA A 169 -6.03 -3.21 -4.52
C ALA A 169 -6.27 -2.04 -5.47
N LEU A 170 -5.71 -2.12 -6.68
CA LEU A 170 -6.01 -1.23 -7.79
C LEU A 170 -7.16 -1.87 -8.59
N CYS A 171 -8.35 -1.29 -8.46
CA CYS A 171 -9.60 -1.79 -9.04
C CYS A 171 -10.29 -0.69 -9.82
N GLU A 172 -10.49 -0.89 -11.12
CA GLU A 172 -11.07 0.09 -12.02
C GLU A 172 -12.30 -0.50 -12.73
N LEU A 173 -13.25 0.37 -13.08
CA LEU A 173 -14.42 0.00 -13.89
C LEU A 173 -14.05 0.15 -15.37
N LEU A 174 -14.05 -0.96 -16.11
CA LEU A 174 -13.76 -1.05 -17.54
C LEU A 174 -14.89 -1.82 -18.23
N ASP A 175 -15.52 -1.22 -19.24
CA ASP A 175 -16.60 -1.85 -20.02
C ASP A 175 -17.75 -2.43 -19.16
N SER A 176 -18.14 -1.71 -18.10
CA SER A 176 -19.15 -2.13 -17.11
C SER A 176 -18.75 -3.27 -16.17
N GLU A 177 -17.51 -3.75 -16.25
CA GLU A 177 -16.95 -4.75 -15.33
C GLU A 177 -15.84 -4.17 -14.46
N VAL A 178 -15.77 -4.62 -13.21
CA VAL A 178 -14.71 -4.19 -12.30
C VAL A 178 -13.52 -5.12 -12.48
N TYR A 179 -12.40 -4.52 -12.85
CA TYR A 179 -11.13 -5.21 -13.05
C TYR A 179 -10.13 -4.83 -11.97
N CYS A 180 -9.59 -5.84 -11.29
CA CYS A 180 -8.51 -5.67 -10.32
C CYS A 180 -7.18 -6.01 -10.99
N SER A 181 -6.33 -5.00 -11.19
CA SER A 181 -5.07 -5.12 -11.92
C SER A 181 -3.92 -5.56 -11.02
N GLU A 182 -3.96 -5.19 -9.75
CA GLU A 182 -2.93 -5.49 -8.78
C GLU A 182 -3.49 -5.54 -7.36
N ILE A 183 -3.03 -6.53 -6.59
CA ILE A 183 -3.25 -6.64 -5.15
C ILE A 183 -1.89 -6.73 -4.48
N ASN A 184 -1.66 -5.91 -3.45
CA ASN A 184 -0.52 -6.05 -2.56
C ASN A 184 -1.00 -6.40 -1.16
N VAL A 185 -0.27 -7.28 -0.47
CA VAL A 185 -0.54 -7.68 0.90
C VAL A 185 0.75 -7.61 1.70
N GLU A 186 0.74 -6.86 2.79
CA GLU A 186 1.79 -6.84 3.80
C GLU A 186 1.24 -7.42 5.09
N THR A 187 1.80 -8.52 5.58
CA THR A 187 1.49 -9.07 6.91
C THR A 187 2.67 -8.89 7.84
N TYR A 188 2.40 -8.69 9.12
CA TYR A 188 3.39 -8.30 10.11
C TYR A 188 3.40 -9.24 11.30
N GLU A 189 4.60 -9.67 11.68
CA GLU A 189 4.82 -10.50 12.87
C GLU A 189 5.58 -9.70 13.91
N TYR A 190 5.14 -9.80 15.17
CA TYR A 190 5.73 -9.09 16.30
C TYR A 190 6.19 -10.06 17.38
N VAL A 191 7.34 -9.77 18.00
CA VAL A 191 7.86 -10.46 19.19
C VAL A 191 8.24 -9.38 20.19
N ASP A 192 7.78 -9.50 21.43
CA ASP A 192 8.00 -8.52 22.50
C ASP A 192 7.68 -7.07 22.07
N ASP A 193 6.51 -6.90 21.45
CA ASP A 193 6.01 -5.63 20.90
C ASP A 193 6.81 -5.02 19.74
N LEU A 194 7.85 -5.69 19.24
CA LEU A 194 8.67 -5.20 18.15
C LEU A 194 8.41 -5.99 16.87
N MET A 195 8.29 -5.30 15.73
CA MET A 195 8.17 -5.95 14.42
C MET A 195 9.39 -6.83 14.15
N LYS A 196 9.16 -8.14 14.04
CA LYS A 196 10.18 -9.17 13.80
C LYS A 196 10.31 -9.49 12.31
N SER A 197 9.18 -9.54 11.61
CA SER A 197 9.12 -9.88 10.18
C SER A 197 7.96 -9.17 9.50
N MET A 198 8.11 -8.98 8.20
CA MET A 198 7.01 -8.62 7.31
C MET A 198 7.00 -9.57 6.10
N CYS A 199 5.85 -10.09 5.73
CA CYS A 199 5.66 -10.77 4.45
C CYS A 199 5.00 -9.79 3.48
N TRP A 200 5.65 -9.53 2.34
CA TRP A 200 5.06 -8.76 1.25
C TRP A 200 4.70 -9.69 0.10
N THR A 201 3.47 -9.58 -0.36
CA THR A 201 2.96 -10.28 -1.53
C THR A 201 2.47 -9.28 -2.56
N ARG A 202 2.83 -9.48 -3.82
CA ARG A 202 2.26 -8.79 -4.98
C ARG A 202 1.62 -9.81 -5.90
N TYR A 203 0.38 -9.55 -6.29
CA TYR A 203 -0.40 -10.41 -7.16
C TYR A 203 -1.02 -9.60 -8.29
N SER A 204 -0.80 -10.03 -9.54
CA SER A 204 -1.42 -9.48 -10.73
C SER A 204 -2.41 -10.50 -11.30
N PRO A 205 -3.73 -10.35 -11.06
CA PRO A 205 -4.70 -11.39 -11.35
C PRO A 205 -4.82 -11.79 -12.82
N SER A 206 -4.72 -10.83 -13.75
CA SER A 206 -4.90 -11.08 -15.19
C SER A 206 -3.89 -12.03 -15.80
N ILE A 207 -2.67 -11.98 -15.30
CA ILE A 207 -1.57 -12.82 -15.77
C ILE A 207 -1.20 -13.91 -14.77
N LYS A 208 -1.91 -14.00 -13.62
CA LYS A 208 -1.59 -14.89 -12.50
C LYS A 208 -0.13 -14.80 -12.06
N LEU A 209 0.41 -13.58 -12.02
CA LEU A 209 1.78 -13.36 -11.57
C LEU A 209 1.76 -13.10 -10.06
N LEU A 210 2.42 -13.99 -9.31
CA LEU A 210 2.57 -13.90 -7.87
C LEU A 210 4.04 -13.66 -7.53
N THR A 211 4.30 -12.85 -6.52
CA THR A 211 5.60 -12.72 -5.86
C THR A 211 5.36 -12.59 -4.36
N GLN A 212 6.03 -13.41 -3.56
CA GLN A 212 5.96 -13.36 -2.12
C GLN A 212 7.36 -13.41 -1.50
N GLU A 213 7.67 -12.37 -0.73
CA GLU A 213 8.96 -12.19 -0.08
C GLU A 213 8.75 -11.93 1.41
N ARG A 214 9.57 -12.57 2.25
CA ARG A 214 9.60 -12.32 3.69
C ARG A 214 10.86 -11.53 4.04
N TYR A 215 10.67 -10.49 4.83
CA TYR A 215 11.70 -9.61 5.35
C TYR A 215 11.84 -9.86 6.84
N ILE A 216 13.01 -10.33 7.26
CA ILE A 216 13.29 -10.67 8.66
C ILE A 216 14.23 -9.64 9.23
N PHE A 217 13.79 -8.98 10.30
CA PHE A 217 14.50 -7.87 10.90
C PHE A 217 15.38 -8.28 12.07
N SER A 218 16.51 -7.58 12.21
CA SER A 218 17.39 -7.63 13.38
C SER A 218 17.61 -6.23 13.95
N ARG A 219 17.89 -6.16 15.25
CA ARG A 219 18.11 -4.91 15.96
C ARG A 219 19.49 -4.84 16.58
N ASP A 220 20.03 -3.63 16.71
CA ASP A 220 21.24 -3.36 17.47
C ASP A 220 20.95 -3.29 18.98
N THR A 221 22.01 -3.09 19.78
CA THR A 221 21.94 -2.98 21.25
C THR A 221 21.10 -1.79 21.73
N ASP A 222 20.94 -0.77 20.88
CA ASP A 222 20.14 0.43 21.18
C ASP A 222 18.66 0.25 20.76
N GLY A 223 18.30 -0.93 20.25
CA GLY A 223 16.95 -1.30 19.82
C GLY A 223 16.55 -0.78 18.44
N PHE A 224 17.48 -0.24 17.65
CA PHE A 224 17.19 0.20 16.27
C PHE A 224 17.16 -1.00 15.33
N LEU A 225 16.30 -0.96 14.32
CA LEU A 225 16.43 -1.86 13.18
C LEU A 225 17.79 -1.60 12.52
N SER A 226 18.65 -2.61 12.54
CA SER A 226 20.05 -2.52 12.09
C SER A 226 20.30 -3.28 10.80
N THR A 227 19.61 -4.41 10.62
CA THR A 227 19.69 -5.20 9.39
C THR A 227 18.37 -5.89 9.06
N TYR A 228 18.24 -6.33 7.80
CA TYR A 228 17.22 -7.31 7.42
C TYR A 228 17.77 -8.34 6.43
N LYS A 229 17.13 -9.51 6.41
CA LYS A 229 17.31 -10.57 5.42
C LYS A 229 16.04 -10.71 4.59
N VAL A 230 16.18 -11.02 3.31
CA VAL A 230 15.05 -11.32 2.41
C VAL A 230 15.01 -12.82 2.12
N GLU A 231 13.83 -13.43 2.25
CA GLU A 231 13.57 -14.81 1.88
C GLU A 231 12.47 -14.83 0.82
N HIS A 232 12.76 -15.43 -0.34
CA HIS A 232 11.72 -15.72 -1.33
C HIS A 232 10.88 -16.88 -0.81
N ILE A 233 9.59 -16.67 -0.64
CA ILE A 233 8.68 -17.68 -0.11
C ILE A 233 8.02 -18.41 -1.27
N GLU A 234 7.31 -17.66 -2.12
CA GLU A 234 6.55 -18.17 -3.25
C GLU A 234 6.52 -17.16 -4.39
N GLY A 235 6.05 -17.61 -5.56
CA GLY A 235 5.95 -16.75 -6.72
C GLY A 235 7.11 -16.87 -7.70
N PHE A 236 7.03 -16.10 -8.77
CA PHE A 236 8.10 -16.05 -9.77
C PHE A 236 9.32 -15.31 -9.22
N MET A 237 10.48 -15.97 -9.21
CA MET A 237 11.75 -15.36 -8.85
C MET A 237 12.66 -15.22 -10.07
N PRO A 238 13.01 -13.98 -10.48
CA PRO A 238 14.03 -13.77 -11.52
C PRO A 238 15.40 -14.29 -11.06
N LYS A 239 16.19 -14.85 -11.98
CA LYS A 239 17.56 -15.37 -11.71
C LYS A 239 18.49 -14.37 -11.01
N MET A 240 18.34 -13.07 -11.28
CA MET A 240 19.12 -12.03 -10.59
C MET A 240 18.79 -11.92 -9.10
N LYS A 241 17.53 -12.17 -8.71
CA LYS A 241 17.09 -12.11 -7.30
C LYS A 241 17.48 -13.38 -6.51
N GLU A 242 17.68 -14.51 -7.18
CA GLU A 242 18.18 -15.75 -6.54
C GLU A 242 19.53 -15.54 -5.83
N LEU A 243 20.39 -14.66 -6.37
CA LEU A 243 21.69 -14.31 -5.77
C LEU A 243 21.57 -13.31 -4.60
N GLN A 244 20.46 -12.57 -4.53
CA GLN A 244 20.21 -11.52 -3.53
C GLN A 244 19.49 -12.03 -2.28
N SER A 245 18.74 -13.13 -2.36
CA SER A 245 18.02 -13.75 -1.22
C SER A 245 18.90 -14.31 -0.10
N ARG A 246 20.24 -14.19 -0.22
CA ARG A 246 21.21 -14.57 0.80
C ARG A 246 21.95 -13.39 1.41
N GLN A 247 21.63 -12.16 0.99
CA GLN A 247 22.31 -10.96 1.44
C GLN A 247 21.67 -10.42 2.72
N ILE A 248 22.51 -9.87 3.58
CA ILE A 248 22.11 -9.08 4.74
C ILE A 248 22.21 -7.62 4.33
N TYR A 249 21.11 -6.90 4.49
CA TYR A 249 21.03 -5.49 4.16
C TYR A 249 21.12 -4.66 5.42
N ASN A 250 21.95 -3.62 5.41
CA ASN A 250 22.06 -2.68 6.51
C ASN A 250 20.93 -1.66 6.43
N VAL A 251 20.32 -1.37 7.58
CA VAL A 251 19.31 -0.33 7.78
C VAL A 251 19.59 0.35 9.11
N ARG A 252 19.17 1.60 9.31
CA ARG A 252 19.21 2.20 10.65
C ARG A 252 17.98 3.06 10.88
N VAL A 253 16.96 2.46 11.49
CA VAL A 253 15.69 3.14 11.76
C VAL A 253 15.18 2.83 13.16
N LYS A 254 14.73 3.88 13.86
CA LYS A 254 14.01 3.73 15.13
C LYS A 254 12.50 3.68 14.85
N ARG A 255 11.95 2.48 14.74
CA ARG A 255 10.50 2.24 14.83
C ARG A 255 10.22 1.26 15.96
N ARG A 256 9.24 1.62 16.79
CA ARG A 256 8.63 0.72 17.76
C ARG A 256 7.75 -0.25 16.98
#